data_AF-A0A0C9W9Z3-F1
#
_entry.id   AF-A0A0C9W9Z3-F1
#
_cell.length_a   1.000
_cell.length_b   1.000
_cell.length_c   1.000
_cell.angle_alpha   90.00
_cell.angle_beta   90.00
_cell.angle_gamma   90.00
#
_symmetry.space_group_name_H-M   'P 1'
#
loop_
_entity.id
_entity.type
_entity.pdbx_description
1 polymer ?
#
loop_
_entity_poly.entity_id
_entity_poly.type
_entity_poly.pdbx_seq_one_letter_code
_entity_poly.pdbx_strand_id
1 'polypeptide(L)'
;MAEYTPIPAFKGQLIFTTAYTYTKAKIHEFLDGVANDPAKYGAPVDRKAHFELLRTCIKDLDFPDGKIYKQDEPKQQILRKLNQVLLDPTIPILWIRKQQPYFIIFDLLGVFLSLMGPAPSNATAKNYYLPLVVIYSKWCTLISPETNQSPTITQITWTKEKDQFYPFLGASSRGYAYGTEGPPAAWTALVQTTRHGYIKGSGVLPAKYQNFGTSPGIEQDAVNGTNFGNCAETYPFLYILADKTLPINNAFGIAFKTAKVTAPAYNGATFWHKRKGGRLPPCINCKDLIKYFGGTDDTIKNFDLA
;
A
#
# COMPACT_ATOMS: atom_id res chain seq x y z
N MET A 1 12.23 -5.85 -25.22
CA MET A 1 12.71 -4.72 -24.38
C MET A 1 11.65 -3.64 -24.21
N ALA A 2 10.92 -3.22 -25.27
CA ALA A 2 9.88 -2.19 -25.19
C ALA A 2 8.75 -2.47 -24.15
N GLU A 3 8.43 -3.74 -23.90
CA GLU A 3 7.36 -4.14 -22.97
C GLU A 3 7.60 -3.69 -21.51
N TYR A 4 8.87 -3.61 -21.10
CA TYR A 4 9.26 -3.23 -19.74
C TYR A 4 9.75 -1.79 -19.63
N THR A 5 9.69 -1.03 -20.73
CA THR A 5 10.10 0.38 -20.73
C THR A 5 9.09 1.17 -19.89
N PRO A 6 9.49 1.73 -18.73
CA PRO A 6 8.56 2.44 -17.88
C PRO A 6 8.05 3.71 -18.57
N ILE A 7 6.75 3.94 -18.53
CA ILE A 7 6.18 5.22 -18.99
C ILE A 7 6.23 6.24 -17.84
N PRO A 8 6.50 7.53 -18.10
CA PRO A 8 6.48 8.53 -17.04
C PRO A 8 5.10 8.64 -16.37
N ALA A 9 5.09 8.79 -15.05
CA ALA A 9 3.87 9.02 -14.28
C ALA A 9 3.67 10.51 -13.97
N PHE A 10 2.44 10.87 -13.59
CA PHE A 10 2.10 12.18 -13.01
C PHE A 10 2.51 13.35 -13.90
N LYS A 11 1.96 13.41 -15.13
CA LYS A 11 2.34 14.37 -16.19
C LYS A 11 3.85 14.44 -16.47
N GLY A 12 4.52 13.30 -16.39
CA GLY A 12 5.96 13.20 -16.63
C GLY A 12 6.83 13.73 -15.49
N GLN A 13 6.24 14.16 -14.38
CA GLN A 13 7.00 14.64 -13.23
C GLN A 13 7.63 13.51 -12.42
N LEU A 14 7.17 12.26 -12.59
CA LEU A 14 7.77 11.09 -11.98
C LEU A 14 8.26 10.12 -13.07
N ILE A 15 9.55 10.24 -13.41
CA ILE A 15 10.24 9.28 -14.28
C ILE A 15 10.71 8.12 -13.42
N PHE A 16 10.14 6.93 -13.66
CA PHE A 16 10.33 5.79 -12.77
C PHE A 16 11.79 5.33 -12.58
N THR A 17 12.61 5.37 -13.63
CA THR A 17 14.04 5.02 -13.53
C THR A 17 14.81 5.98 -12.62
N THR A 18 14.50 7.28 -12.68
CA THR A 18 15.10 8.31 -11.82
C THR A 18 14.52 8.26 -10.39
N ALA A 19 13.21 8.09 -10.28
CA ALA A 19 12.51 8.00 -9.00
C ALA A 19 12.96 6.81 -8.15
N TYR A 20 13.36 5.72 -8.80
CA TYR A 20 13.92 4.54 -8.12
C TYR A 20 15.22 4.85 -7.36
N THR A 21 16.00 5.83 -7.84
CA THR A 21 17.27 6.24 -7.21
C THR A 21 17.11 7.49 -6.33
N TYR A 22 15.88 7.91 -6.03
CA TYR A 22 15.65 9.05 -5.14
C TYR A 22 16.26 8.80 -3.76
N THR A 23 16.85 9.86 -3.21
CA THR A 23 17.15 9.94 -1.78
C THR A 23 15.88 10.29 -1.01
N LYS A 24 15.92 10.11 0.32
CA LYS A 24 14.82 10.55 1.20
C LYS A 24 14.44 12.02 0.99
N ALA A 25 15.43 12.90 0.82
CA ALA A 25 15.20 14.31 0.52
C ALA A 25 14.46 14.53 -0.80
N LYS A 26 14.80 13.77 -1.86
CA LYS A 26 14.08 13.84 -3.15
C LYS A 26 12.66 13.29 -3.07
N ILE A 27 12.41 12.29 -2.22
CA ILE A 27 11.05 11.84 -1.93
C ILE A 27 10.25 12.99 -1.30
N HIS A 28 10.80 13.66 -0.28
CA HIS A 28 10.13 14.80 0.37
C HIS A 28 9.91 15.98 -0.60
N GLU A 29 10.88 16.31 -1.46
CA GLU A 29 10.73 17.34 -2.49
C GLU A 29 9.59 17.01 -3.45
N PHE A 30 9.45 15.74 -3.85
CA PHE A 30 8.32 15.29 -4.66
C PHE A 30 6.98 15.46 -3.92
N LEU A 31 6.89 15.02 -2.66
CA LEU A 31 5.67 15.17 -1.85
C LEU A 31 5.31 16.65 -1.64
N ASP A 32 6.28 17.50 -1.34
CA ASP A 32 6.10 18.94 -1.18
C ASP A 32 5.64 19.59 -2.49
N GLY A 33 6.24 19.21 -3.64
CA GLY A 33 5.84 19.71 -4.95
C GLY A 33 4.39 19.39 -5.28
N VAL A 34 3.96 18.14 -5.07
CA VAL A 34 2.57 17.72 -5.29
C VAL A 34 1.61 18.45 -4.35
N ALA A 35 1.93 18.56 -3.06
CA ALA A 35 1.07 19.23 -2.09
C ALA A 35 0.91 20.74 -2.40
N ASN A 36 1.97 21.40 -2.88
CA ASN A 36 1.95 22.81 -3.20
C ASN A 36 1.17 23.11 -4.50
N ASP A 37 1.40 22.30 -5.53
CA ASP A 37 0.79 22.45 -6.86
C ASP A 37 0.40 21.09 -7.48
N PRO A 38 -0.76 20.52 -7.09
CA PRO A 38 -1.21 19.23 -7.62
C PRO A 38 -1.36 19.24 -9.16
N ALA A 39 -1.77 20.37 -9.73
CA ALA A 39 -2.06 20.50 -11.16
C ALA A 39 -0.83 20.25 -12.05
N LYS A 40 0.34 20.73 -11.59
CA LYS A 40 1.65 20.49 -12.23
C LYS A 40 1.98 19.00 -12.37
N TYR A 41 1.58 18.20 -11.40
CA TYR A 41 1.80 16.75 -11.38
C TYR A 41 0.63 15.97 -12.00
N GLY A 42 -0.40 16.66 -12.50
CA GLY A 42 -1.61 16.03 -13.03
C GLY A 42 -2.49 15.40 -11.98
N ALA A 43 -2.26 15.72 -10.71
CA ALA A 43 -3.12 15.32 -9.62
C ALA A 43 -4.34 16.25 -9.54
N PRO A 44 -5.52 15.73 -9.11
CA PRO A 44 -6.72 16.55 -8.98
C PRO A 44 -6.55 17.63 -7.90
N VAL A 45 -6.88 18.88 -8.26
CA VAL A 45 -6.63 20.08 -7.44
C VAL A 45 -7.56 20.14 -6.23
N ASP A 46 -8.77 19.59 -6.34
CA ASP A 46 -9.74 19.40 -5.26
C ASP A 46 -9.18 18.54 -4.12
N ARG A 47 -8.10 17.78 -4.34
CA ARG A 47 -7.45 16.92 -3.35
C ARG A 47 -6.26 17.59 -2.66
N LYS A 48 -6.00 18.88 -2.91
CA LYS A 48 -4.84 19.60 -2.36
C LYS A 48 -4.73 19.46 -0.84
N ALA A 49 -5.82 19.66 -0.11
CA ALA A 49 -5.84 19.54 1.35
C ALA A 49 -5.43 18.14 1.83
N HIS A 50 -5.80 17.08 1.10
CA HIS A 50 -5.39 15.71 1.41
C HIS A 50 -3.90 15.47 1.16
N PHE A 51 -3.36 16.00 0.05
CA PHE A 51 -1.92 15.94 -0.20
C PHE A 51 -1.13 16.67 0.89
N GLU A 52 -1.57 17.86 1.29
CA GLU A 52 -0.95 18.63 2.37
C GLU A 52 -0.97 17.86 3.68
N LEU A 53 -2.13 17.29 4.05
CA LEU A 53 -2.30 16.49 5.26
C LEU A 53 -1.40 15.26 5.27
N LEU A 54 -1.45 14.43 4.22
CA LEU A 54 -0.66 13.22 4.11
C LEU A 54 0.84 13.53 4.09
N ARG A 55 1.26 14.55 3.34
CA ARG A 55 2.67 15.00 3.33
C ARG A 55 3.12 15.45 4.72
N THR A 56 2.28 16.18 5.46
CA THR A 56 2.59 16.57 6.84
C THR A 56 2.75 15.35 7.73
N CYS A 57 1.78 14.42 7.72
CA CYS A 57 1.84 13.20 8.52
C CYS A 57 3.07 12.34 8.19
N ILE A 58 3.41 12.20 6.90
CA ILE A 58 4.60 11.46 6.46
C ILE A 58 5.88 12.12 7.02
N LYS A 59 6.03 13.45 6.87
CA LYS A 59 7.22 14.17 7.36
C LYS A 59 7.30 14.18 8.89
N ASP A 60 6.16 14.26 9.58
CA ASP A 60 6.11 14.24 11.04
C ASP A 60 6.44 12.85 11.63
N LEU A 61 6.15 11.77 10.89
CA LEU A 61 6.50 10.40 11.26
C LEU A 61 7.87 9.96 10.74
N ASP A 62 8.55 10.77 9.93
CA ASP A 62 9.79 10.38 9.28
C ASP A 62 10.94 10.16 10.28
N PHE A 63 11.76 9.15 10.03
CA PHE A 63 12.92 8.83 10.86
C PHE A 63 14.16 9.64 10.40
N PRO A 64 15.03 10.15 11.30
CA PRO A 64 14.88 10.22 12.76
C PRO A 64 14.27 11.55 13.23
N ASP A 65 14.04 12.49 12.32
CA ASP A 65 13.84 13.91 12.66
C ASP A 65 12.38 14.34 12.70
N GLY A 66 11.44 13.46 12.33
CA GLY A 66 10.01 13.73 12.32
C GLY A 66 9.50 14.17 13.68
N LYS A 67 8.63 15.19 13.67
CA LYS A 67 8.10 15.79 14.90
C LYS A 67 7.38 14.75 15.78
N ILE A 68 6.45 14.00 15.20
CA ILE A 68 5.70 12.95 15.91
C ILE A 68 6.62 11.79 16.27
N TYR A 69 7.51 11.39 15.36
CA TYR A 69 8.49 10.32 15.63
C TYR A 69 9.33 10.58 16.89
N LYS A 70 9.78 11.83 17.09
CA LYS A 70 10.57 12.24 18.27
C LYS A 70 9.73 12.45 19.52
N GLN A 71 8.46 12.83 19.36
CA GLN A 71 7.57 13.17 20.46
C GLN A 71 7.01 11.90 21.15
N ASP A 72 6.61 10.92 20.35
CA ASP A 72 5.85 9.78 20.82
C ASP A 72 6.79 8.66 21.31
N GLU A 73 6.55 8.17 22.53
CA GLU A 73 7.28 7.02 23.08
C GLU A 73 6.37 5.78 23.15
N PRO A 74 6.84 4.60 22.71
CA PRO A 74 8.15 4.38 22.07
C PRO A 74 8.23 5.01 20.69
N LYS A 75 9.42 5.37 20.23
CA LYS A 75 9.59 5.96 18.89
C LYS A 75 9.15 5.00 17.79
N GLN A 76 8.11 5.40 17.06
CA GLN A 76 7.52 4.62 15.99
C GLN A 76 6.96 5.55 14.91
N GLN A 77 6.95 5.09 13.67
CA GLN A 77 6.32 5.75 12.52
C GLN A 77 4.85 5.33 12.37
N ILE A 78 4.16 5.25 13.52
CA ILE A 78 2.72 5.01 13.65
C ILE A 78 2.05 6.32 14.04
N LEU A 79 1.03 6.72 13.29
CA LEU A 79 0.17 7.83 13.63
C LEU A 79 -0.78 7.43 14.77
N ARG A 80 -0.52 7.90 15.99
CA ARG A 80 -1.28 7.55 17.22
C ARG A 80 -2.51 8.41 17.48
N LYS A 81 -2.95 9.16 16.47
CA LYS A 81 -4.12 10.04 16.58
C LYS A 81 -5.25 9.51 15.70
N LEU A 82 -6.32 9.08 16.35
CA LEU A 82 -7.57 8.72 15.67
C LEU A 82 -8.08 9.95 14.89
N ASN A 83 -8.58 9.72 13.68
CA ASN A 83 -9.26 10.70 12.81
C ASN A 83 -8.41 11.81 12.17
N GLN A 84 -7.07 11.76 12.26
CA GLN A 84 -6.27 12.82 11.62
C GLN A 84 -6.26 12.75 10.09
N VAL A 85 -6.43 11.55 9.51
CA VAL A 85 -6.45 11.34 8.05
C VAL A 85 -7.82 10.82 7.62
N LEU A 86 -8.86 11.62 7.85
CA LEU A 86 -10.14 11.42 7.21
C LEU A 86 -10.10 12.09 5.84
N LEU A 87 -10.11 11.27 4.79
CA LEU A 87 -10.16 11.75 3.41
C LEU A 87 -11.60 12.13 3.05
N ASP A 88 -11.76 13.10 2.14
CA ASP A 88 -13.07 13.64 1.77
C ASP A 88 -13.88 12.58 1.01
N PRO A 89 -15.03 12.12 1.54
CA PRO A 89 -15.82 11.05 0.94
C PRO A 89 -16.43 11.43 -0.42
N THR A 90 -16.44 12.71 -0.79
CA THR A 90 -16.93 13.17 -2.10
C THR A 90 -15.93 12.91 -3.22
N ILE A 91 -14.66 12.61 -2.90
CA ILE A 91 -13.67 12.24 -3.89
C ILE A 91 -14.14 10.95 -4.59
N PRO A 92 -14.19 10.92 -5.94
CA PRO A 92 -14.63 9.75 -6.70
C PRO A 92 -13.50 8.70 -6.76
N ILE A 93 -13.03 8.32 -5.58
CA ILE A 93 -12.13 7.21 -5.35
C ILE A 93 -12.81 6.38 -4.28
N LEU A 94 -13.36 5.25 -4.69
CA LEU A 94 -14.24 4.43 -3.87
C LEU A 94 -13.60 3.97 -2.52
N TRP A 95 -12.27 3.87 -2.40
CA TRP A 95 -11.59 3.53 -1.13
C TRP A 95 -11.51 4.69 -0.14
N ILE A 96 -11.60 5.93 -0.61
CA ILE A 96 -11.70 7.11 0.25
C ILE A 96 -13.06 7.16 0.95
N ARG A 97 -14.12 6.72 0.26
CA ARG A 97 -15.50 6.73 0.78
C ARG A 97 -15.69 5.90 2.05
N LYS A 98 -14.86 4.87 2.25
CA LYS A 98 -14.91 4.02 3.45
C LYS A 98 -14.36 4.72 4.70
N GLN A 99 -13.72 5.89 4.56
CA GLN A 99 -13.20 6.75 5.64
C GLN A 99 -12.37 6.01 6.69
N GLN A 100 -11.67 4.94 6.29
CA GLN A 100 -10.88 4.17 7.24
C GLN A 100 -9.58 4.91 7.57
N PRO A 101 -9.25 5.12 8.85
CA PRO A 101 -7.97 5.66 9.24
C PRO A 101 -6.78 4.83 8.73
N TYR A 102 -5.74 5.55 8.34
CA TYR A 102 -4.43 5.01 7.99
C TYR A 102 -3.44 5.31 9.12
N PHE A 103 -2.61 4.32 9.46
CA PHE A 103 -1.82 4.38 10.69
C PHE A 103 -0.32 4.46 10.43
N ILE A 104 0.21 3.54 9.61
CA ILE A 104 1.66 3.44 9.41
C ILE A 104 2.09 4.35 8.27
N ILE A 105 3.31 4.90 8.36
CA ILE A 105 3.86 5.81 7.34
C ILE A 105 3.79 5.26 5.90
N PHE A 106 3.89 3.94 5.73
CA PHE A 106 3.78 3.30 4.42
C PHE A 106 2.36 3.31 3.85
N ASP A 107 1.34 3.14 4.70
CA ASP A 107 -0.05 3.26 4.28
C ASP A 107 -0.31 4.70 3.84
N LEU A 108 0.21 5.69 4.58
CA LEU A 108 0.09 7.11 4.22
C LEU A 108 0.76 7.44 2.88
N LEU A 109 1.98 6.92 2.64
CA LEU A 109 2.65 7.08 1.35
C LEU A 109 1.90 6.37 0.22
N GLY A 110 1.39 5.17 0.47
CA GLY A 110 0.63 4.40 -0.51
C GLY A 110 -0.64 5.14 -0.92
N VAL A 111 -1.38 5.67 0.06
CA VAL A 111 -2.54 6.54 -0.14
C VAL A 111 -2.17 7.79 -0.92
N PHE A 112 -1.11 8.51 -0.53
CA PHE A 112 -0.64 9.71 -1.23
C PHE A 112 -0.44 9.45 -2.73
N LEU A 113 0.31 8.40 -3.07
CA LEU A 113 0.57 8.03 -4.46
C LEU A 113 -0.69 7.55 -5.20
N SER A 114 -1.63 6.93 -4.48
CA SER A 114 -2.91 6.46 -5.04
C SER A 114 -3.91 7.61 -5.26
N LEU A 115 -3.78 8.73 -4.52
CA LEU A 115 -4.58 9.95 -4.70
C LEU A 115 -4.19 10.76 -5.93
N MET A 116 -3.02 10.49 -6.53
CA MET A 116 -2.49 11.23 -7.67
C MET A 116 -3.39 11.16 -8.92
N GLY A 117 -4.32 10.22 -8.98
CA GLY A 117 -5.30 10.12 -10.05
C GLY A 117 -5.18 8.83 -10.86
N PRO A 118 -5.89 8.75 -11.99
CA PRO A 118 -5.91 7.55 -12.81
C PRO A 118 -4.55 7.31 -13.48
N ALA A 119 -4.28 6.05 -13.79
CA ALA A 119 -3.15 5.67 -14.61
C ALA A 119 -3.29 6.25 -16.04
N PRO A 120 -2.17 6.52 -16.75
CA PRO A 120 -2.19 6.88 -18.16
C PRO A 120 -2.95 5.85 -19.01
N SER A 121 -3.57 6.28 -20.12
CA SER A 121 -4.39 5.41 -20.97
C SER A 121 -3.62 4.24 -21.59
N ASN A 122 -2.31 4.36 -21.77
CA ASN A 122 -1.40 3.33 -22.27
C ASN A 122 -0.69 2.52 -21.15
N ALA A 123 -1.14 2.66 -19.90
CA ALA A 123 -0.60 1.94 -18.76
C ALA A 123 -0.92 0.43 -18.84
N THR A 124 0.11 -0.38 -18.59
CA THR A 124 0.04 -1.84 -18.50
C THR A 124 0.68 -2.30 -17.18
N ALA A 125 0.44 -3.56 -16.82
CA ALA A 125 1.05 -4.18 -15.65
C ALA A 125 2.58 -4.02 -15.62
N LYS A 126 3.24 -4.10 -16.78
CA LYS A 126 4.70 -4.10 -16.92
C LYS A 126 5.32 -2.71 -17.03
N ASN A 127 4.65 -1.76 -17.68
CA ASN A 127 5.22 -0.43 -17.98
C ASN A 127 4.81 0.68 -16.99
N TYR A 128 3.82 0.46 -16.13
CA TYR A 128 3.33 1.46 -15.16
C TYR A 128 3.16 0.90 -13.76
N TYR A 129 2.32 -0.13 -13.58
CA TYR A 129 1.98 -0.64 -12.24
C TYR A 129 3.17 -1.33 -11.56
N LEU A 130 3.93 -2.17 -12.29
CA LEU A 130 5.17 -2.77 -11.78
C LEU A 130 6.21 -1.69 -11.38
N PRO A 131 6.58 -0.72 -12.25
CA PRO A 131 7.47 0.36 -11.83
C PRO A 131 6.98 1.11 -10.59
N LEU A 132 5.69 1.46 -10.55
CA LEU A 132 5.12 2.22 -9.44
C LEU A 132 5.21 1.48 -8.12
N VAL A 133 4.84 0.19 -8.06
CA VAL A 133 4.95 -0.60 -6.82
C VAL A 133 6.40 -0.83 -6.41
N VAL A 134 7.32 -1.03 -7.36
CA VAL A 134 8.75 -1.20 -7.08
C VAL A 134 9.35 0.08 -6.47
N ILE A 135 8.98 1.24 -7.00
CA ILE A 135 9.44 2.54 -6.47
C ILE A 135 8.83 2.80 -5.10
N TYR A 136 7.52 2.57 -4.95
CA TYR A 136 6.87 2.64 -3.64
C TYR A 136 7.59 1.77 -2.61
N SER A 137 7.89 0.53 -2.97
CA SER A 137 8.66 -0.40 -2.12
C SER A 137 10.03 0.15 -1.75
N LYS A 138 10.76 0.70 -2.73
CA LYS A 138 12.08 1.31 -2.50
C LYS A 138 11.96 2.51 -1.56
N TRP A 139 10.98 3.37 -1.77
CA TRP A 139 10.73 4.55 -0.96
C TRP A 139 10.36 4.17 0.47
N CYS A 140 9.57 3.11 0.69
CA CYS A 140 9.31 2.58 2.02
C CYS A 140 10.60 2.23 2.79
N THR A 141 11.60 1.63 2.12
CA THR A 141 12.90 1.32 2.76
C THR A 141 13.76 2.55 3.07
N LEU A 142 13.48 3.69 2.43
CA LEU A 142 14.26 4.92 2.60
C LEU A 142 13.68 5.83 3.68
N ILE A 143 12.35 5.89 3.81
CA ILE A 143 11.66 6.66 4.86
C ILE A 143 11.65 5.92 6.21
N SER A 144 11.97 4.62 6.20
CA SER A 144 12.06 3.77 7.39
C SER A 144 13.28 2.84 7.30
N PRO A 145 14.50 3.39 7.49
CA PRO A 145 15.72 2.61 7.32
C PRO A 145 16.03 1.69 8.51
N GLU A 146 15.32 1.82 9.63
CA GLU A 146 15.57 0.99 10.81
C GLU A 146 15.20 -0.48 10.54
N THR A 147 16.09 -1.39 10.94
CA THR A 147 15.91 -2.83 10.83
C THR A 147 14.61 -3.23 11.56
N ASN A 148 13.75 -4.01 10.89
CA ASN A 148 12.43 -4.45 11.39
C ASN A 148 11.34 -3.36 11.48
N GLN A 149 11.47 -2.27 10.72
CA GLN A 149 10.41 -1.26 10.59
C GLN A 149 9.92 -1.07 9.16
N SER A 150 10.50 -1.75 8.18
CA SER A 150 10.04 -1.74 6.79
C SER A 150 8.93 -2.77 6.54
N PRO A 151 8.01 -2.51 5.59
CA PRO A 151 6.99 -3.50 5.25
C PRO A 151 7.64 -4.71 4.59
N THR A 152 7.24 -5.92 4.98
CA THR A 152 7.76 -7.15 4.36
C THR A 152 7.28 -7.29 2.92
N ILE A 153 6.00 -6.99 2.70
CA ILE A 153 5.33 -7.02 1.41
C ILE A 153 4.74 -5.64 1.12
N THR A 154 4.87 -5.23 -0.13
CA THR A 154 4.15 -4.12 -0.73
C THR A 154 3.33 -4.65 -1.89
N GLN A 155 2.27 -3.94 -2.24
CA GLN A 155 1.43 -4.33 -3.35
C GLN A 155 0.89 -3.10 -4.08
N ILE A 156 0.41 -3.33 -5.29
CA ILE A 156 -0.47 -2.45 -6.03
C ILE A 156 -1.64 -3.28 -6.56
N THR A 157 -2.86 -2.79 -6.34
CA THR A 157 -4.04 -3.30 -7.03
C THR A 157 -4.65 -2.16 -7.81
N TRP A 158 -5.22 -2.43 -8.98
CA TRP A 158 -5.93 -1.42 -9.76
C TRP A 158 -7.22 -2.00 -10.33
N THR A 159 -8.20 -1.14 -10.49
CA THR A 159 -9.51 -1.48 -11.05
C THR A 159 -10.01 -0.35 -11.94
N LYS A 160 -10.94 -0.68 -12.83
CA LYS A 160 -11.58 0.27 -13.72
C LYS A 160 -12.77 0.92 -13.01
N GLU A 161 -12.76 2.23 -12.88
CA GLU A 161 -13.94 3.02 -12.52
C GLU A 161 -14.30 3.91 -13.71
N LYS A 162 -15.52 3.76 -14.24
CA LYS A 162 -15.94 4.33 -15.54
C LYS A 162 -14.96 3.90 -16.66
N ASP A 163 -14.19 4.84 -17.19
CA ASP A 163 -13.24 4.63 -18.30
C ASP A 163 -11.77 4.78 -17.90
N GLN A 164 -11.48 4.82 -16.61
CA GLN A 164 -10.12 5.04 -16.10
C GLN A 164 -9.73 3.98 -15.08
N PHE A 165 -8.45 3.64 -15.05
CA PHE A 165 -7.89 2.72 -14.06
C PHE A 165 -7.28 3.48 -12.89
N TYR A 166 -7.67 3.13 -11.68
CA TYR A 166 -7.15 3.75 -10.46
C TYR A 166 -6.27 2.77 -9.71
N PRO A 167 -4.98 3.10 -9.49
CA PRO A 167 -4.10 2.30 -8.67
C PRO A 167 -4.38 2.52 -7.17
N PHE A 168 -4.16 1.47 -6.38
CA PHE A 168 -4.12 1.54 -4.93
C PHE A 168 -2.94 0.72 -4.39
N LEU A 169 -1.99 1.44 -3.80
CA LEU A 169 -0.80 0.90 -3.16
C LEU A 169 -1.08 0.54 -1.70
N GLY A 170 -0.43 -0.52 -1.22
CA GLY A 170 -0.59 -0.98 0.15
C GLY A 170 0.66 -1.68 0.67
N ALA A 171 0.81 -1.69 1.99
CA ALA A 171 1.95 -2.27 2.69
C ALA A 171 1.50 -3.19 3.82
N SER A 172 2.25 -4.28 4.00
CA SER A 172 2.02 -5.22 5.11
C SER A 172 2.44 -4.59 6.43
N SER A 173 1.65 -4.78 7.48
CA SER A 173 2.01 -4.38 8.84
C SER A 173 2.89 -5.41 9.55
N ARG A 174 3.07 -6.62 8.99
CA ARG A 174 3.85 -7.70 9.61
C ARG A 174 5.32 -7.34 9.84
N GLY A 175 5.93 -6.60 8.92
CA GLY A 175 7.33 -6.18 9.03
C GLY A 175 7.56 -5.11 10.10
N TYR A 176 6.48 -4.60 10.70
CA TYR A 176 6.48 -3.57 11.73
C TYR A 176 6.53 -4.19 13.13
N ALA A 177 7.51 -5.05 13.38
CA ALA A 177 7.63 -5.77 14.65
C ALA A 177 8.66 -5.06 15.53
N TYR A 178 8.18 -4.20 16.43
CA TYR A 178 8.96 -3.86 17.60
C TYR A 178 9.00 -5.08 18.52
N GLY A 179 10.11 -5.26 19.24
CA GLY A 179 10.36 -6.44 20.09
C GLY A 179 9.16 -6.86 20.94
N THR A 180 9.12 -8.13 21.29
CA THR A 180 7.98 -8.83 21.89
C THR A 180 7.55 -8.35 23.28
N GLU A 181 8.24 -7.36 23.87
CA GLU A 181 8.00 -6.89 25.24
C GLU A 181 7.99 -5.36 25.34
N GLY A 182 7.03 -4.82 26.10
CA GLY A 182 6.87 -3.41 26.44
C GLY A 182 5.82 -2.62 25.62
N PRO A 183 5.67 -1.30 25.90
CA PRO A 183 4.77 -0.40 25.18
C PRO A 183 4.84 -0.43 23.63
N PRO A 184 5.99 -0.76 22.97
CA PRO A 184 6.06 -0.84 21.50
C PRO A 184 5.18 -1.93 20.88
N ALA A 185 4.96 -3.02 21.61
CA ALA A 185 4.10 -4.11 21.17
C ALA A 185 2.62 -3.70 21.18
N ALA A 186 2.21 -2.79 22.08
CA ALA A 186 0.80 -2.39 22.21
C ALA A 186 0.28 -1.60 21.01
N TRP A 187 1.07 -0.67 20.46
CA TRP A 187 0.66 0.12 19.30
C TRP A 187 0.64 -0.70 18.01
N THR A 188 1.65 -1.56 17.82
CA THR A 188 1.66 -2.50 16.69
C THR A 188 0.45 -3.42 16.75
N ALA A 189 0.17 -4.01 17.92
CA ALA A 189 -1.00 -4.85 18.13
C ALA A 189 -2.29 -4.08 17.84
N LEU A 190 -2.42 -2.84 18.33
CA LEU A 190 -3.60 -1.99 18.08
C LEU A 190 -3.81 -1.74 16.58
N VAL A 191 -2.77 -1.43 15.82
CA VAL A 191 -2.88 -1.24 14.37
C VAL A 191 -3.32 -2.52 13.68
N GLN A 192 -2.74 -3.67 14.06
CA GLN A 192 -3.09 -4.97 13.48
C GLN A 192 -4.53 -5.38 13.80
N THR A 193 -4.97 -5.22 15.06
CA THR A 193 -6.35 -5.50 15.48
C THR A 193 -7.33 -4.54 14.82
N THR A 194 -6.95 -3.27 14.63
CA THR A 194 -7.81 -2.28 13.96
C THR A 194 -7.98 -2.60 12.47
N ARG A 195 -6.88 -2.95 11.77
CA ARG A 195 -6.92 -3.42 10.38
C ARG A 195 -7.76 -4.69 10.22
N HIS A 196 -7.70 -5.62 11.17
CA HIS A 196 -8.62 -6.77 11.23
C HIS A 196 -10.08 -6.33 11.42
N GLY A 197 -10.31 -5.40 12.36
CA GLY A 197 -11.63 -4.82 12.62
C GLY A 197 -12.31 -4.25 11.38
N TYR A 198 -11.54 -3.64 10.47
CA TYR A 198 -12.06 -3.17 9.19
C TYR A 198 -12.54 -4.31 8.29
N ILE A 199 -11.77 -5.40 8.21
CA ILE A 199 -12.17 -6.58 7.43
C ILE A 199 -13.40 -7.22 8.06
N LYS A 200 -13.42 -7.38 9.38
CA LYS A 200 -14.60 -7.86 10.11
C LYS A 200 -15.83 -6.99 9.82
N GLY A 201 -15.68 -5.67 9.88
CA GLY A 201 -16.74 -4.70 9.63
C GLY A 201 -17.31 -4.73 8.21
N SER A 202 -16.60 -5.33 7.25
CA SER A 202 -17.13 -5.58 5.90
C SER A 202 -18.20 -6.69 5.85
N GLY A 203 -18.30 -7.51 6.91
CA GLY A 203 -19.33 -8.54 7.06
C GLY A 203 -19.06 -9.85 6.32
N VAL A 204 -17.91 -10.01 5.67
CA VAL A 204 -17.63 -11.21 4.85
C VAL A 204 -16.88 -12.32 5.58
N LEU A 205 -16.28 -12.03 6.74
CA LEU A 205 -15.51 -13.03 7.46
C LEU A 205 -16.43 -14.12 8.04
N PRO A 206 -16.13 -15.42 7.82
CA PRO A 206 -16.78 -16.51 8.53
C PRO A 206 -16.69 -16.33 10.05
N ALA A 207 -17.70 -16.83 10.78
CA ALA A 207 -17.79 -16.69 12.24
C ALA A 207 -16.48 -17.07 12.96
N LYS A 208 -15.81 -18.15 12.53
CA LYS A 208 -14.56 -18.62 13.12
C LYS A 208 -13.36 -17.68 12.97
N TYR A 209 -13.43 -16.69 12.08
CA TYR A 209 -12.36 -15.72 11.80
C TYR A 209 -12.71 -14.29 12.24
N GLN A 210 -13.85 -14.10 12.92
CA GLN A 210 -14.28 -12.80 13.43
C GLN A 210 -13.46 -12.29 14.62
N ASN A 211 -12.63 -13.14 15.23
CA ASN A 211 -11.74 -12.77 16.31
C ASN A 211 -10.31 -12.60 15.77
N PHE A 212 -9.63 -11.56 16.23
CA PHE A 212 -8.20 -11.41 15.96
C PHE A 212 -7.42 -12.60 16.57
N GLY A 213 -6.34 -13.04 15.92
CA GLY A 213 -5.61 -14.26 16.31
C GLY A 213 -6.10 -15.53 15.60
N THR A 214 -7.20 -15.45 14.83
CA THR A 214 -7.72 -16.56 14.03
C THR A 214 -7.73 -16.20 12.55
N SER A 215 -7.11 -17.05 11.73
CA SER A 215 -7.13 -16.92 10.26
C SER A 215 -6.56 -18.19 9.61
N PRO A 216 -6.82 -18.44 8.32
CA PRO A 216 -6.24 -19.58 7.59
C PRO A 216 -4.72 -19.66 7.71
N GLY A 217 -4.03 -18.51 7.67
CA GLY A 217 -2.58 -18.44 7.81
C GLY A 217 -2.08 -18.87 9.18
N ILE A 218 -2.82 -18.55 10.26
CA ILE A 218 -2.50 -19.00 11.62
C ILE A 218 -2.85 -20.48 11.80
N GLU A 219 -3.95 -20.95 11.22
CA GLU A 219 -4.32 -22.38 11.24
C GLU A 219 -3.28 -23.24 10.49
N GLN A 220 -2.74 -22.73 9.38
CA GLN A 220 -1.73 -23.42 8.57
C GLN A 220 -0.35 -23.45 9.24
N ASP A 221 0.06 -22.36 9.89
CA ASP A 221 1.33 -22.26 10.61
C ASP A 221 1.12 -21.34 11.84
N ALA A 222 1.02 -21.94 13.03
CA ALA A 222 0.80 -21.17 14.26
C ALA A 222 1.97 -20.24 14.63
N VAL A 223 3.19 -20.54 14.14
CA VAL A 223 4.41 -19.79 14.48
C VAL A 223 4.65 -18.66 13.48
N ASN A 224 4.59 -18.97 12.18
CA ASN A 224 4.88 -18.00 11.12
C ASN A 224 3.64 -17.52 10.38
N GLY A 225 2.45 -17.99 10.74
CA GLY A 225 1.20 -17.52 10.17
C GLY A 225 0.99 -16.02 10.32
N THR A 226 0.13 -15.46 9.48
CA THR A 226 -0.25 -14.05 9.57
C THR A 226 -1.73 -13.95 9.89
N ASN A 227 -2.13 -12.95 10.69
CA ASN A 227 -3.53 -12.64 10.90
C ASN A 227 -4.15 -11.97 9.67
N PHE A 228 -5.47 -12.07 9.53
CA PHE A 228 -6.22 -11.15 8.66
C PHE A 228 -5.95 -9.71 9.08
N GLY A 229 -5.88 -8.80 8.11
CA GLY A 229 -5.59 -7.40 8.36
C GLY A 229 -4.11 -7.02 8.21
N ASN A 230 -3.20 -7.99 8.28
CA ASN A 230 -1.75 -7.70 8.29
C ASN A 230 -1.07 -7.78 6.92
N CYS A 231 -1.78 -8.25 5.90
CA CYS A 231 -1.31 -8.34 4.52
C CYS A 231 -1.25 -6.94 3.87
N ALA A 232 -0.45 -6.80 2.81
CA ALA A 232 -0.34 -5.53 2.08
C ALA A 232 -1.64 -5.17 1.34
N GLU A 233 -2.43 -6.18 1.05
CA GLU A 233 -3.68 -6.15 0.33
C GLU A 233 -4.87 -5.72 1.21
N THR A 234 -4.71 -5.62 2.54
CA THR A 234 -5.83 -5.33 3.47
C THR A 234 -6.71 -4.17 3.02
N TYR A 235 -6.14 -2.97 2.88
CA TYR A 235 -6.91 -1.79 2.44
C TYR A 235 -7.42 -1.92 0.99
N PRO A 236 -6.60 -2.35 0.01
CA PRO A 236 -7.07 -2.62 -1.35
C PRO A 236 -8.22 -3.63 -1.45
N PHE A 237 -8.26 -4.63 -0.57
CA PHE A 237 -9.29 -5.65 -0.57
C PHE A 237 -10.58 -5.16 0.09
N LEU A 238 -10.47 -4.36 1.16
CA LEU A 238 -11.62 -3.61 1.69
C LEU A 238 -12.28 -2.72 0.64
N TYR A 239 -11.51 -2.33 -0.38
CA TYR A 239 -11.97 -1.51 -1.49
C TYR A 239 -12.59 -2.33 -2.61
N ILE A 240 -11.80 -3.18 -3.27
CA ILE A 240 -12.21 -3.88 -4.50
C ILE A 240 -13.22 -4.98 -4.20
N LEU A 241 -13.08 -5.62 -3.06
CA LEU A 241 -13.85 -6.82 -2.76
C LEU A 241 -15.12 -6.49 -1.96
N ALA A 242 -15.10 -5.45 -1.12
CA ALA A 242 -16.25 -5.08 -0.31
C ALA A 242 -17.26 -4.18 -1.03
N ASP A 243 -16.89 -3.58 -2.16
CA ASP A 243 -17.84 -2.86 -3.00
C ASP A 243 -18.43 -3.78 -4.07
N LYS A 244 -19.64 -4.30 -3.78
CA LYS A 244 -20.38 -5.19 -4.68
C LYS A 244 -20.76 -4.54 -6.02
N THR A 245 -20.58 -3.23 -6.16
CA THR A 245 -20.83 -2.52 -7.41
C THR A 245 -19.64 -2.56 -8.36
N LEU A 246 -18.45 -2.90 -7.87
CA LEU A 246 -17.27 -3.09 -8.70
C LEU A 246 -17.24 -4.52 -9.24
N PRO A 247 -17.12 -4.71 -10.57
CA PRO A 247 -16.91 -6.04 -11.13
C PRO A 247 -15.53 -6.53 -10.71
N ILE A 248 -15.51 -7.42 -9.71
CA ILE A 248 -14.30 -8.02 -9.14
C ILE A 248 -13.39 -8.66 -10.21
N ASN A 249 -13.98 -9.14 -11.31
CA ASN A 249 -13.30 -9.70 -12.49
C ASN A 249 -12.49 -8.69 -13.33
N ASN A 250 -12.60 -7.39 -13.01
CA ASN A 250 -11.84 -6.29 -13.61
C ASN A 250 -10.78 -5.72 -12.66
N ALA A 251 -10.49 -6.41 -11.56
CA ALA A 251 -9.38 -6.10 -10.69
C ALA A 251 -8.10 -6.79 -11.14
N PHE A 252 -6.99 -6.09 -10.95
CA PHE A 252 -5.66 -6.58 -11.27
C PHE A 252 -4.71 -6.19 -10.14
N GLY A 253 -3.66 -6.96 -9.89
CA GLY A 253 -2.65 -6.50 -8.95
C GLY A 253 -1.34 -7.25 -8.98
N ILE A 254 -0.38 -6.72 -8.24
CA ILE A 254 0.98 -7.21 -8.12
C ILE A 254 1.40 -7.03 -6.66
N ALA A 255 1.79 -8.13 -6.01
CA ALA A 255 2.49 -8.10 -4.72
C ALA A 255 3.98 -8.34 -4.88
N PHE A 256 4.76 -7.73 -3.99
CA PHE A 256 6.21 -7.68 -4.08
C PHE A 256 6.85 -7.80 -2.69
N LYS A 257 7.91 -8.60 -2.59
CA LYS A 257 8.74 -8.68 -1.38
C LYS A 257 9.69 -7.49 -1.34
N THR A 258 9.48 -6.55 -0.42
CA THR A 258 10.25 -5.31 -0.30
C THR A 258 11.75 -5.55 -0.22
N ALA A 259 12.17 -6.57 0.52
CA ALA A 259 13.58 -6.96 0.68
C ALA A 259 14.26 -7.44 -0.62
N LYS A 260 13.51 -7.61 -1.72
CA LYS A 260 14.05 -7.96 -3.04
C LYS A 260 14.27 -6.73 -3.95
N VAL A 261 13.93 -5.53 -3.48
CA VAL A 261 14.18 -4.27 -4.19
C VAL A 261 15.60 -3.75 -3.90
N THR A 262 16.60 -4.59 -4.22
CA THR A 262 18.01 -4.36 -3.86
C THR A 262 18.86 -3.88 -5.04
N ALA A 263 18.35 -3.98 -6.28
CA ALA A 263 19.11 -3.56 -7.45
C ALA A 263 19.48 -2.06 -7.35
N PRO A 264 20.66 -1.64 -7.84
CA PRO A 264 21.09 -0.24 -7.80
C PRO A 264 20.29 0.66 -8.77
N ALA A 265 19.68 0.05 -9.80
CA ALA A 265 18.87 0.75 -10.80
C ALA A 265 17.60 -0.04 -11.10
N TYR A 266 16.59 0.66 -11.62
CA TYR A 266 15.35 0.02 -12.02
C TYR A 266 15.56 -0.85 -13.27
N ASN A 267 15.16 -2.12 -13.19
CA ASN A 267 15.08 -3.02 -14.35
C ASN A 267 13.77 -3.81 -14.31
N GLY A 268 12.83 -3.44 -15.18
CA GLY A 268 11.48 -4.04 -15.20
C GLY A 268 11.49 -5.53 -15.49
N ALA A 269 12.38 -6.02 -16.37
CA ALA A 269 12.49 -7.45 -16.66
C ALA A 269 12.95 -8.23 -15.42
N THR A 270 13.98 -7.75 -14.72
CA THR A 270 14.46 -8.37 -13.47
C THR A 270 13.35 -8.43 -12.42
N PHE A 271 12.60 -7.34 -12.24
CA PHE A 271 11.55 -7.27 -11.22
C PHE A 271 10.26 -8.02 -11.59
N TRP A 272 10.01 -8.27 -12.87
CA TRP A 272 8.81 -8.99 -13.30
C TRP A 272 8.84 -10.48 -12.97
N HIS A 273 10.01 -11.12 -12.93
CA HIS A 273 10.11 -12.57 -12.75
C HIS A 273 10.01 -12.97 -11.27
N LYS A 274 9.03 -13.81 -10.90
CA LYS A 274 8.69 -14.26 -9.53
C LYS A 274 9.89 -14.51 -8.61
N ARG A 275 10.85 -15.36 -9.02
CA ARG A 275 12.02 -15.75 -8.20
C ARG A 275 13.16 -14.74 -8.19
N LYS A 276 13.37 -14.00 -9.28
CA LYS A 276 14.47 -13.02 -9.40
C LYS A 276 14.05 -11.63 -8.91
N GLY A 277 12.83 -11.23 -9.23
CA GLY A 277 12.24 -9.96 -8.88
C GLY A 277 11.67 -9.91 -7.48
N GLY A 278 11.13 -11.02 -6.96
CA GLY A 278 10.47 -11.02 -5.64
C GLY A 278 8.98 -10.73 -5.69
N ARG A 279 8.35 -10.86 -6.87
CA ARG A 279 6.88 -10.91 -6.99
C ARG A 279 6.30 -12.13 -6.32
N LEU A 280 5.13 -11.97 -5.70
CA LEU A 280 4.45 -13.01 -4.94
C LEU A 280 2.99 -13.18 -5.37
N PRO A 281 2.46 -14.42 -5.32
CA PRO A 281 1.02 -14.63 -5.39
C PRO A 281 0.37 -14.19 -4.06
N PRO A 282 -0.97 -14.09 -4.01
CA PRO A 282 -1.67 -13.82 -2.77
C PRO A 282 -1.35 -14.91 -1.74
N CYS A 283 -1.12 -14.51 -0.48
CA CYS A 283 -0.97 -15.47 0.61
C CYS A 283 -2.31 -16.17 0.92
N ILE A 284 -2.29 -17.24 1.73
CA ILE A 284 -3.50 -18.03 2.03
C ILE A 284 -4.64 -17.17 2.58
N ASN A 285 -4.35 -16.19 3.44
CA ASN A 285 -5.36 -15.24 3.92
C ASN A 285 -5.94 -14.41 2.77
N CYS A 286 -5.10 -13.87 1.90
CA CYS A 286 -5.57 -13.07 0.77
C CYS A 286 -6.41 -13.91 -0.20
N LYS A 287 -6.03 -15.16 -0.46
CA LYS A 287 -6.82 -16.10 -1.28
C LYS A 287 -8.19 -16.36 -0.70
N ASP A 288 -8.24 -16.61 0.60
CA ASP A 288 -9.50 -16.85 1.30
C ASP A 288 -10.37 -15.60 1.37
N LEU A 289 -9.79 -14.41 1.58
CA LEU A 289 -10.54 -13.15 1.49
C LEU A 289 -11.17 -12.99 0.10
N ILE A 290 -10.41 -13.20 -0.97
CA ILE A 290 -10.94 -13.14 -2.35
C ILE A 290 -12.16 -14.06 -2.48
N LYS A 291 -12.10 -15.29 -1.96
CA LYS A 291 -13.22 -16.24 -1.95
C LYS A 291 -14.41 -15.75 -1.12
N TYR A 292 -14.17 -15.24 0.09
CA TYR A 292 -15.23 -14.74 0.97
C TYR A 292 -15.98 -13.54 0.40
N PHE A 293 -15.32 -12.77 -0.47
CA PHE A 293 -15.95 -11.69 -1.22
C PHE A 293 -16.57 -12.13 -2.56
N GLY A 294 -16.66 -13.44 -2.82
CA GLY A 294 -17.31 -14.00 -4.02
C GLY A 294 -16.40 -14.09 -5.25
N GLY A 295 -15.10 -13.90 -5.09
CA GLY A 295 -14.10 -14.17 -6.11
C GLY A 295 -13.62 -15.63 -6.13
N THR A 296 -12.75 -15.90 -7.09
CA THR A 296 -11.96 -17.12 -7.31
C THR A 296 -10.47 -16.77 -7.30
N ASP A 297 -9.59 -17.77 -7.30
CA ASP A 297 -8.13 -17.54 -7.30
C ASP A 297 -7.67 -16.69 -8.52
N ASP A 298 -8.34 -16.83 -9.67
CA ASP A 298 -8.06 -16.05 -10.90
C ASP A 298 -8.75 -14.69 -10.97
N THR A 299 -9.51 -14.31 -9.95
CA THR A 299 -10.35 -13.10 -9.99
C THR A 299 -9.52 -11.83 -10.06
N ILE A 300 -8.42 -11.75 -9.33
CA ILE A 300 -7.51 -10.62 -9.43
C ILE A 300 -6.34 -10.99 -10.35
N LYS A 301 -6.42 -10.54 -11.60
CA LYS A 301 -5.41 -10.85 -12.63
C LYS A 301 -4.04 -10.30 -12.25
N ASN A 302 -2.98 -10.94 -12.73
CA ASN A 302 -1.55 -10.62 -12.49
C ASN A 302 -1.01 -10.92 -11.07
N PHE A 303 -1.86 -11.29 -10.11
CA PHE A 303 -1.39 -11.82 -8.82
C PHE A 303 -0.83 -13.24 -8.98
N ASP A 304 -1.51 -14.07 -9.76
CA ASP A 304 -1.03 -15.38 -10.15
C ASP A 304 -0.33 -15.29 -11.51
N LEU A 305 1.00 -15.28 -11.48
CA LEU A 305 1.75 -15.81 -12.61
C LEU A 305 2.30 -17.17 -12.17
N ALA A 306 1.66 -18.21 -12.71
CA ALA A 306 2.28 -19.49 -12.94
C ALA A 306 3.57 -19.28 -13.76
#